data_AF-A0A0S8D7K0-F1
#
_entry.id   AF-A0A0S8D7K0-F1
#
_cell.length_a   1.000
_cell.length_b   1.000
_cell.length_c   1.000
_cell.angle_alpha   90.00
_cell.angle_beta   90.00
_cell.angle_gamma   90.00
#
_symmetry.space_group_name_H-M   'P 1'
#
loop_
_entity.id
_entity.type
_entity.pdbx_description
1 polymer ?
#
loop_
_entity_poly.entity_id
_entity_poly.type
_entity_poly.pdbx_seq_one_letter_code
_entity_poly.pdbx_strand_id
1 'polypeptide(L)'
;MTRLVLLAFIFWSACGWAAEPDDLLAAYAELARQAEPGFSGFSAERGRAFYFSQHRIEDGSQVSCASCHHDDPRKETFAHQDEIPCKACHGGFATWPNGVPKMHRQILAFAPSANPERFTDEAKVEKWFGFNCTYLLGRDCTPQEKGDLITWLLEQ
;
A
#
# COMPACT_ATOMS: atom_id res chain seq x y z
N MET A 1 23.06 61.92 -8.76
CA MET A 1 21.71 61.32 -8.90
C MET A 1 21.88 59.81 -8.98
N THR A 2 21.99 59.17 -7.82
CA THR A 2 22.36 57.75 -7.71
C THR A 2 21.10 56.91 -7.90
N ARG A 3 21.01 56.15 -8.99
CA ARG A 3 19.90 55.23 -9.26
C ARG A 3 20.03 54.01 -8.35
N LEU A 4 19.15 53.91 -7.35
CA LEU A 4 18.96 52.71 -6.55
C LEU A 4 18.32 51.63 -7.46
N VAL A 5 19.06 50.58 -7.78
CA VAL A 5 18.49 49.38 -8.43
C VAL A 5 17.99 48.47 -7.31
N LEU A 6 16.68 48.49 -7.07
CA LEU A 6 16.01 47.53 -6.19
C LEU A 6 15.97 46.17 -6.91
N LEU A 7 16.86 45.26 -6.52
CA LEU A 7 16.77 43.84 -6.84
C LEU A 7 15.62 43.22 -6.04
N ALA A 8 14.48 43.02 -6.70
CA ALA A 8 13.38 42.24 -6.16
C ALA A 8 13.79 40.76 -6.13
N PHE A 9 14.15 40.26 -4.95
CA PHE A 9 14.29 38.82 -4.70
C PHE A 9 12.90 38.18 -4.74
N ILE A 10 12.57 37.55 -5.87
CA ILE A 10 11.42 36.66 -5.98
C ILE A 10 11.75 35.42 -5.13
N PHE A 11 11.19 35.38 -3.92
CA PHE A 11 11.21 34.20 -3.06
C PHE A 11 10.31 33.14 -3.72
N TRP A 12 10.92 32.25 -4.49
CA TRP A 12 10.22 31.08 -5.02
C TRP A 12 10.07 30.09 -3.86
N SER A 13 8.98 30.22 -3.11
CA SER A 13 8.59 29.22 -2.13
C SER A 13 8.30 27.91 -2.87
N ALA A 14 9.23 26.95 -2.76
CA ALA A 14 8.95 25.56 -3.08
C ALA A 14 7.95 25.05 -2.04
N CYS A 15 6.67 25.05 -2.40
CA CYS A 15 5.67 24.29 -1.69
C CYS A 15 6.05 22.82 -1.88
N GLY A 16 6.40 22.12 -0.79
CA GLY A 16 6.52 20.67 -0.83
C GLY A 16 5.13 20.11 -1.13
N TRP A 17 4.94 19.53 -2.32
CA TRP A 17 3.71 18.84 -2.64
C TRP A 17 3.73 17.54 -1.83
N ALA A 18 2.77 17.39 -0.92
CA ALA A 18 2.44 16.05 -0.45
C ALA A 18 1.98 15.27 -1.69
N ALA A 19 2.56 14.09 -1.91
CA ALA A 19 2.08 13.24 -3.00
C ALA A 19 0.64 12.85 -2.67
N GLU A 20 -0.30 13.20 -3.55
CA GLU A 20 -1.69 12.82 -3.38
C GLU A 20 -1.91 11.40 -3.91
N PRO A 21 -2.91 10.65 -3.43
CA PRO A 21 -3.23 9.32 -3.96
C PRO A 21 -3.43 9.29 -5.48
N ASP A 22 -3.89 10.40 -6.06
CA ASP A 22 -4.06 10.56 -7.52
C ASP A 22 -2.72 10.57 -8.27
N ASP A 23 -1.66 11.17 -7.71
CA ASP A 23 -0.33 11.17 -8.30
C ASP A 23 0.25 9.75 -8.33
N LEU A 24 0.04 9.00 -7.25
CA LEU A 24 0.44 7.60 -7.13
C LEU A 24 -0.29 6.71 -8.16
N LEU A 25 -1.61 6.90 -8.33
CA LEU A 25 -2.38 6.20 -9.36
C LEU A 25 -1.92 6.57 -10.77
N ALA A 26 -1.61 7.85 -11.03
CA ALA A 26 -1.07 8.27 -12.32
C ALA A 26 0.26 7.58 -12.66
N ALA A 27 1.16 7.44 -11.66
CA ALA A 27 2.42 6.73 -11.81
C ALA A 27 2.21 5.24 -12.13
N TYR A 28 1.33 4.54 -11.40
CA TYR A 28 1.01 3.14 -11.72
C TYR A 28 0.36 2.97 -13.08
N ALA A 29 -0.47 3.92 -13.52
CA ALA A 29 -1.14 3.83 -14.81
C ALA A 29 -0.13 3.90 -15.96
N GLU A 30 0.94 4.68 -15.80
CA GLU A 30 2.05 4.71 -16.76
C GLU A 30 2.81 3.39 -16.79
N LEU A 31 3.17 2.85 -15.63
CA LEU A 31 3.82 1.54 -15.54
C LEU A 31 2.95 0.42 -16.13
N ALA A 32 1.64 0.46 -15.88
CA ALA A 32 0.69 -0.52 -16.41
C ALA A 32 0.59 -0.47 -17.94
N ARG A 33 0.52 0.72 -18.54
CA ARG A 33 0.53 0.89 -20.00
C ARG A 33 1.77 0.28 -20.66
N GLN A 34 2.90 0.32 -19.98
CA GLN A 34 4.16 -0.23 -20.47
C GLN A 34 4.24 -1.76 -20.31
N ALA A 35 3.74 -2.28 -19.18
CA ALA A 35 3.84 -3.70 -18.84
C ALA A 35 2.68 -4.55 -19.40
N GLU A 36 1.50 -3.97 -19.64
CA GLU A 36 0.25 -4.68 -19.87
C GLU A 36 -0.48 -4.11 -21.10
N PRO A 37 -0.33 -4.72 -22.30
CA PRO A 37 -0.96 -4.22 -23.54
C PRO A 37 -2.50 -4.11 -23.51
N GLY A 38 -3.14 -4.76 -22.54
CA GLY A 38 -4.60 -4.72 -22.32
C GLY A 38 -5.05 -3.72 -21.26
N PHE A 39 -4.14 -2.92 -20.69
CA PHE A 39 -4.50 -1.97 -19.64
C PHE A 39 -5.49 -0.92 -20.16
N SER A 40 -6.66 -0.86 -19.53
CA SER A 40 -7.77 0.04 -19.89
C SER A 40 -8.21 0.96 -18.75
N GLY A 41 -7.39 1.03 -17.69
CA GLY A 41 -7.68 1.75 -16.47
C GLY A 41 -7.87 0.83 -15.27
N PHE A 42 -7.81 1.42 -14.08
CA PHE A 42 -8.02 0.69 -12.83
C PHE A 42 -9.49 0.39 -12.57
N SER A 43 -9.73 -0.61 -11.73
CA SER A 43 -11.06 -1.07 -11.36
C SER A 43 -11.12 -1.36 -9.87
N ALA A 44 -11.99 -0.65 -9.16
CA ALA A 44 -12.30 -0.93 -7.76
C ALA A 44 -12.84 -2.35 -7.56
N GLU A 45 -13.60 -2.89 -8.52
CA GLU A 45 -14.10 -4.26 -8.46
C GLU A 45 -12.96 -5.29 -8.47
N ARG A 46 -11.98 -5.11 -9.37
CA ARG A 46 -10.78 -5.97 -9.39
C ARG A 46 -9.94 -5.80 -8.13
N GLY A 47 -9.79 -4.57 -7.64
CA GLY A 47 -9.08 -4.26 -6.40
C GLY A 47 -9.69 -4.97 -5.20
N ARG A 48 -11.02 -4.90 -5.08
CA ARG A 48 -11.79 -5.63 -4.06
C ARG A 48 -11.59 -7.13 -4.19
N ALA A 49 -11.75 -7.68 -5.41
CA ALA A 49 -11.57 -9.11 -5.64
C ALA A 49 -10.16 -9.56 -5.26
N PHE A 50 -9.14 -8.78 -5.59
CA PHE A 50 -7.75 -9.02 -5.23
C PHE A 50 -7.53 -9.01 -3.71
N TYR A 51 -8.09 -8.03 -2.99
CA TYR A 51 -7.98 -7.94 -1.54
C TYR A 51 -8.50 -9.18 -0.79
N PHE A 52 -9.60 -9.76 -1.28
CA PHE A 52 -10.24 -10.94 -0.68
C PHE A 52 -9.76 -12.28 -1.26
N SER A 53 -8.93 -12.25 -2.31
CA SER A 53 -8.41 -13.47 -2.94
C SER A 53 -7.55 -14.29 -1.98
N GLN A 54 -7.78 -15.60 -1.95
CA GLN A 54 -7.03 -16.54 -1.12
C GLN A 54 -5.80 -17.04 -1.88
N HIS A 55 -4.63 -16.91 -1.28
CA HIS A 55 -3.36 -17.34 -1.81
C HIS A 55 -2.71 -18.34 -0.89
N ARG A 56 -2.05 -19.34 -1.49
CA ARG A 56 -1.22 -20.29 -0.75
C ARG A 56 0.15 -19.68 -0.53
N ILE A 57 0.51 -19.43 0.72
CA ILE A 57 1.86 -18.98 1.07
C ILE A 57 2.82 -20.18 1.19
N GLU A 58 4.12 -19.90 1.32
CA GLU A 58 5.20 -20.91 1.30
C GLU A 58 4.99 -22.06 2.31
N ASP A 59 4.41 -21.77 3.49
CA ASP A 59 4.14 -22.78 4.53
C ASP A 59 2.90 -23.65 4.26
N GLY A 60 2.22 -23.43 3.14
CA GLY A 60 1.02 -24.15 2.69
C GLY A 60 -0.31 -23.60 3.22
N SER A 61 -0.30 -22.58 4.07
CA SER A 61 -1.52 -21.92 4.57
C SER A 61 -2.21 -21.10 3.47
N GLN A 62 -3.54 -20.99 3.56
CA GLN A 62 -4.33 -20.11 2.69
C GLN A 62 -4.61 -18.80 3.42
N VAL A 63 -4.21 -17.68 2.84
CA VAL A 63 -4.40 -16.33 3.40
C VAL A 63 -4.74 -15.32 2.31
N SER A 64 -5.31 -14.19 2.69
CA SER A 64 -5.60 -13.03 1.84
C SER A 64 -5.06 -11.75 2.47
N CYS A 65 -5.17 -10.60 1.79
CA CYS A 65 -4.89 -9.29 2.41
C CYS A 65 -5.75 -9.09 3.67
N ALA A 66 -7.05 -9.44 3.59
CA ALA A 66 -7.99 -9.33 4.70
C ALA A 66 -7.60 -10.17 5.93
N SER A 67 -6.79 -11.22 5.76
CA SER A 67 -6.31 -12.04 6.89
C SER A 67 -5.47 -11.24 7.90
N CYS A 68 -4.81 -10.16 7.45
CA CYS A 68 -4.03 -9.25 8.31
C CYS A 68 -4.60 -7.83 8.39
N HIS A 69 -5.58 -7.48 7.55
CA HIS A 69 -6.07 -6.11 7.39
C HIS A 69 -7.58 -5.96 7.65
N HIS A 70 -8.24 -7.00 8.18
CA HIS A 70 -9.70 -7.14 8.33
C HIS A 70 -10.48 -7.13 7.01
N ASP A 71 -11.71 -7.64 7.05
CA ASP A 71 -12.64 -7.52 5.92
C ASP A 71 -13.15 -6.09 5.71
N ASP A 72 -13.19 -5.30 6.78
CA ASP A 72 -13.47 -3.86 6.73
C ASP A 72 -12.15 -3.09 6.80
N PRO A 73 -11.65 -2.53 5.68
CA PRO A 73 -10.34 -1.87 5.62
C PRO A 73 -10.29 -0.54 6.39
N ARG A 74 -11.41 -0.09 6.96
CA ARG A 74 -11.45 1.05 7.90
C ARG A 74 -11.09 0.64 9.32
N LYS A 75 -10.99 -0.66 9.61
CA LYS A 75 -10.58 -1.16 10.93
C LYS A 75 -9.07 -1.25 11.03
N GLU A 76 -8.59 -0.99 12.24
CA GLU A 76 -7.21 -1.27 12.61
C GLU A 76 -7.08 -2.73 13.02
N THR A 77 -5.88 -3.28 12.85
CA THR A 77 -5.55 -4.65 13.25
C THR A 77 -4.58 -4.62 14.42
N PHE A 78 -4.88 -5.39 15.47
CA PHE A 78 -4.02 -5.55 16.64
C PHE A 78 -3.55 -7.01 16.75
N ALA A 79 -2.23 -7.20 16.70
CA ALA A 79 -1.64 -8.53 16.80
C ALA A 79 -2.03 -9.22 18.12
N HIS A 80 -2.53 -10.45 18.02
CA HIS A 80 -3.04 -11.27 19.13
C HIS A 80 -4.25 -10.72 19.90
N GLN A 81 -4.95 -9.73 19.35
CA GLN A 81 -6.22 -9.25 19.90
C GLN A 81 -7.37 -9.47 18.92
N ASP A 82 -7.08 -9.40 17.61
CA ASP A 82 -8.03 -9.78 16.57
C ASP A 82 -7.95 -11.27 16.23
N GLU A 83 -9.02 -11.79 15.62
CA GLU A 83 -9.12 -13.16 15.10
C GLU A 83 -8.31 -13.35 13.80
N ILE A 84 -7.00 -13.09 13.89
CA ILE A 84 -6.04 -13.30 12.80
C ILE A 84 -5.53 -14.74 12.88
N PRO A 85 -5.54 -15.52 11.78
CA PRO A 85 -4.91 -16.83 11.78
C PRO A 85 -3.43 -16.70 12.18
N CYS A 86 -2.97 -17.41 13.21
CA CYS A 86 -1.59 -17.26 13.72
C CYS A 86 -0.53 -17.44 12.61
N LYS A 87 -0.77 -18.37 11.67
CA LYS A 87 0.12 -18.62 10.53
C LYS A 87 0.09 -17.51 9.48
N ALA A 88 -0.97 -16.70 9.41
CA ALA A 88 -1.05 -15.56 8.50
C ALA A 88 -0.04 -14.46 8.84
N CYS A 89 0.40 -14.36 10.09
CA CYS A 89 1.47 -13.43 10.50
C CYS A 89 2.80 -14.11 10.80
N HIS A 90 2.81 -15.40 11.17
CA HIS A 90 4.02 -16.14 11.54
C HIS A 90 4.55 -17.09 10.45
N GLY A 91 3.97 -17.08 9.25
CA GLY A 91 4.22 -18.02 8.14
C GLY A 91 5.67 -18.53 8.05
N GLY A 92 5.91 -19.73 8.56
CA GLY A 92 7.22 -20.41 8.54
C GLY A 92 8.25 -20.05 9.63
N PHE A 93 8.04 -19.02 10.47
CA PHE A 93 9.03 -18.52 11.44
C PHE A 93 8.77 -18.90 12.91
N ALA A 94 7.84 -19.82 13.18
CA ALA A 94 7.46 -20.21 14.54
C ALA A 94 8.58 -20.85 15.39
N THR A 95 9.75 -21.12 14.81
CA THR A 95 10.91 -21.73 15.48
C THR A 95 12.20 -20.96 15.21
N TRP A 96 12.43 -19.79 15.84
CA TRP A 96 13.73 -19.12 15.82
C TRP A 96 14.17 -18.68 17.23
N PRO A 97 15.41 -18.97 17.68
CA PRO A 97 15.85 -18.72 19.06
C PRO A 97 15.96 -17.24 19.45
N ASN A 98 15.91 -16.32 18.47
CA ASN A 98 16.21 -14.89 18.67
C ASN A 98 15.12 -13.93 18.13
N GLY A 99 13.94 -14.44 17.78
CA GLY A 99 12.76 -13.64 17.42
C GLY A 99 12.80 -12.96 16.03
N VAL A 100 11.63 -12.82 15.43
CA VAL A 100 11.40 -12.01 14.22
C VAL A 100 11.43 -10.52 14.64
N PRO A 101 11.89 -9.56 13.80
CA PRO A 101 11.61 -8.15 14.05
C PRO A 101 10.12 -7.99 14.35
N LYS A 102 9.77 -7.24 15.40
CA LYS A 102 8.37 -7.05 15.82
C LYS A 102 7.57 -6.55 14.61
N MET A 103 6.80 -7.42 13.97
CA MET A 103 5.73 -6.99 13.09
C MET A 103 4.85 -6.08 13.95
N HIS A 104 4.61 -4.87 13.46
CA HIS A 104 4.06 -3.78 14.25
C HIS A 104 2.80 -4.27 14.96
N ARG A 105 2.80 -4.08 16.29
CA ARG A 105 1.74 -4.53 17.22
C ARG A 105 0.34 -4.03 16.83
N GLN A 106 0.28 -3.08 15.90
CA GLN A 106 -0.89 -2.47 15.31
C GLN A 106 -0.64 -2.19 13.83
N ILE A 107 -1.62 -2.50 12.99
CA ILE A 107 -1.72 -2.06 11.60
C ILE A 107 -2.89 -1.09 11.55
N LEU A 108 -2.62 0.19 11.33
CA LEU A 108 -3.69 1.20 11.21
C LEU A 108 -4.61 0.89 10.03
N ALA A 109 -5.80 1.48 10.03
CA ALA A 109 -6.77 1.33 8.95
C ALA A 109 -6.13 1.59 7.58
N PHE A 110 -6.50 0.78 6.59
CA PHE A 110 -5.94 0.83 5.25
C PHE A 110 -6.71 1.79 4.33
N ALA A 111 -8.01 1.95 4.58
CA ALA A 111 -8.86 2.93 3.91
C ALA A 111 -8.51 4.37 4.33
N PRO A 112 -8.26 5.30 3.38
CA PRO A 112 -7.97 6.70 3.70
C PRO A 112 -9.08 7.44 4.46
N SER A 113 -10.33 7.00 4.32
CA SER A 113 -11.47 7.55 5.07
C SER A 113 -11.34 7.39 6.60
N ALA A 114 -10.61 6.37 7.05
CA ALA A 114 -10.31 6.13 8.46
C ALA A 114 -8.85 6.47 8.83
N ASN A 115 -7.97 6.59 7.83
CA ASN A 115 -6.57 6.95 8.03
C ASN A 115 -6.05 7.83 6.87
N PRO A 116 -6.13 9.17 6.97
CA PRO A 116 -5.79 10.09 5.90
C PRO A 116 -4.30 10.08 5.49
N GLU A 117 -3.42 9.47 6.29
CA GLU A 117 -2.00 9.33 5.95
C GLU A 117 -1.74 8.18 4.95
N ARG A 118 -2.77 7.43 4.55
CA ARG A 118 -2.64 6.34 3.58
C ARG A 118 -2.40 6.90 2.18
N PHE A 119 -1.43 6.29 1.49
CA PHE A 119 -1.04 6.61 0.11
C PHE A 119 -0.46 8.02 -0.12
N THR A 120 0.01 8.68 0.94
CA THR A 120 0.65 10.01 0.84
C THR A 120 2.19 9.98 0.79
N ASP A 121 2.79 8.80 0.93
CA ASP A 121 4.23 8.55 0.85
C ASP A 121 4.48 7.37 -0.09
N GLU A 122 4.85 7.69 -1.34
CA GLU A 122 5.09 6.71 -2.40
C GLU A 122 6.16 5.69 -1.99
N ALA A 123 7.27 6.12 -1.37
CA ALA A 123 8.35 5.22 -0.98
C ALA A 123 7.88 4.22 0.09
N LYS A 124 7.04 4.66 1.03
CA LYS A 124 6.40 3.79 2.02
C LYS A 124 5.41 2.84 1.36
N VAL A 125 4.61 3.30 0.40
CA VAL A 125 3.67 2.45 -0.35
C VAL A 125 4.41 1.35 -1.10
N GLU A 126 5.42 1.71 -1.90
CA GLU A 126 6.21 0.76 -2.69
C GLU A 126 6.92 -0.26 -1.80
N LYS A 127 7.48 0.18 -0.67
CA LYS A 127 8.07 -0.71 0.33
C LYS A 127 7.06 -1.78 0.80
N TRP A 128 5.88 -1.36 1.22
CA TRP A 128 4.88 -2.29 1.76
C TRP A 128 4.25 -3.17 0.68
N PHE A 129 4.04 -2.66 -0.54
CA PHE A 129 3.65 -3.52 -1.65
C PHE A 129 4.69 -4.59 -1.95
N GLY A 130 5.98 -4.24 -2.02
CA GLY A 130 7.05 -5.21 -2.26
C GLY A 130 7.03 -6.36 -1.23
N PHE A 131 6.97 -6.02 0.07
CA PHE A 131 6.90 -7.03 1.13
C PHE A 131 5.61 -7.86 1.09
N ASN A 132 4.44 -7.20 1.00
CA ASN A 132 3.16 -7.87 1.14
C ASN A 132 2.82 -8.70 -0.10
N CYS A 133 3.13 -8.22 -1.31
CA CYS A 133 2.94 -8.97 -2.54
C CYS A 133 3.88 -10.17 -2.59
N THR A 134 5.15 -10.00 -2.22
CA THR A 134 6.09 -11.14 -2.16
C THR A 134 5.63 -12.18 -1.16
N TYR A 135 5.16 -11.77 0.02
CA TYR A 135 4.63 -12.69 1.03
C TYR A 135 3.38 -13.43 0.54
N LEU A 136 2.42 -12.72 -0.05
CA LEU A 136 1.13 -13.27 -0.42
C LEU A 136 1.18 -14.09 -1.72
N LEU A 137 1.91 -13.59 -2.73
CA LEU A 137 1.90 -14.09 -4.10
C LEU A 137 3.18 -14.85 -4.48
N GLY A 138 4.26 -14.72 -3.70
CA GLY A 138 5.59 -15.19 -4.10
C GLY A 138 6.20 -14.38 -5.25
N ARG A 139 5.64 -13.21 -5.56
CA ARG A 139 6.10 -12.28 -6.60
C ARG A 139 5.68 -10.84 -6.29
N ASP A 140 6.24 -9.88 -6.99
CA ASP A 140 5.73 -8.51 -6.97
C ASP A 140 4.32 -8.43 -7.57
N CYS A 141 3.52 -7.51 -7.05
CA CYS A 141 2.25 -7.14 -7.68
C CYS A 141 2.52 -6.40 -8.99
N THR A 142 1.67 -6.62 -10.00
CA THR A 142 1.72 -5.81 -11.23
C THR A 142 1.29 -4.37 -10.94
N PRO A 143 1.67 -3.40 -11.80
CA PRO A 143 1.16 -2.04 -11.67
C PRO A 143 -0.37 -1.97 -11.70
N GLN A 144 -1.03 -2.81 -12.50
CA GLN A 144 -2.48 -2.90 -12.51
C GLN A 144 -3.04 -3.42 -11.17
N GLU A 145 -2.47 -4.47 -10.58
CA GLU A 145 -2.90 -4.99 -9.26
C GLU A 145 -2.78 -3.92 -8.15
N LYS A 146 -1.67 -3.17 -8.14
CA LYS A 146 -1.46 -2.08 -7.17
C LYS A 146 -2.49 -0.96 -7.34
N GLY A 147 -2.68 -0.50 -8.58
CA GLY A 147 -3.62 0.57 -8.89
C GLY A 147 -5.07 0.17 -8.64
N ASP A 148 -5.48 -1.03 -9.06
CA ASP A 148 -6.82 -1.58 -8.79
C ASP A 148 -7.11 -1.60 -7.28
N LEU A 149 -6.15 -2.09 -6.48
CA LEU A 149 -6.30 -2.15 -5.02
C LEU A 149 -6.46 -0.76 -4.39
N ILE A 150 -5.62 0.21 -4.78
CA ILE A 150 -5.69 1.57 -4.25
C ILE A 150 -7.00 2.24 -4.67
N THR A 151 -7.41 2.10 -5.93
CA THR A 151 -8.71 2.62 -6.40
C THR A 151 -9.86 2.10 -5.55
N TRP A 152 -9.86 0.81 -5.22
CA TRP A 152 -10.88 0.27 -4.31
C TRP A 152 -10.78 0.86 -2.90
N LEU A 153 -9.58 0.94 -2.31
CA LEU A 153 -9.36 1.43 -0.95
C LEU A 153 -9.74 2.90 -0.76
N LEU A 154 -9.59 3.73 -1.79
CA LEU A 154 -10.02 5.13 -1.80
C LEU A 154 -11.54 5.29 -1.75
N GLU A 155 -12.31 4.27 -2.14
CA GLU A 155 -13.78 4.26 -2.11
C GLU A 155 -14.37 3.74 -0.79
N GLN A 156 -13.55 3.29 0.17
CA GLN A 156 -14.01 2.63 1.40
C GLN A 156 -14.38 3.60 2.52
#